data_AF-A0A1X2DME2-F1
#
_entry.id   AF-A0A1X2DME2-F1
#
_cell.length_a   1.000
_cell.length_b   1.000
_cell.length_c   1.000
_cell.angle_alpha   90.00
_cell.angle_beta   90.00
_cell.angle_gamma   90.00
#
_symmetry.space_group_name_H-M   'P 1'
#
loop_
_entity.id
_entity.type
_entity.pdbx_description
1 polymer ?
#
loop_
_entity_poly.entity_id
_entity_poly.type
_entity_poly.pdbx_seq_one_letter_code
_entity_poly.pdbx_strand_id
1 'polypeptide(L)'
;MTLRVVPEGLAAASAVVEALTARLAAAQAGAAPLIAAVVPPAADPVSLQTASGFSAQGQEHAVVAAQGVEDLGRSGLGVDRAGAGYATGDAAAASSYLISGA
;
A
#
# COMPACT_ATOMS: atom_id res chain seq x y z
N MET A 1 5.77 29.92 0.71
CA MET A 1 6.24 28.82 -0.16
C MET A 1 5.17 28.58 -1.22
N THR A 2 5.55 28.48 -2.49
CA THR A 2 4.64 28.09 -3.58
C THR A 2 4.90 26.62 -3.93
N LEU A 3 3.86 25.78 -3.84
CA LEU A 3 3.96 24.38 -4.24
C LEU A 3 3.71 24.25 -5.75
N ARG A 4 4.53 23.46 -6.44
CA ARG A 4 4.38 23.16 -7.86
C ARG A 4 3.85 21.74 -7.97
N VAL A 5 2.53 21.61 -7.99
CA VAL A 5 1.83 20.31 -8.03
C VAL A 5 1.15 20.14 -9.37
N VAL A 6 1.17 18.91 -9.89
CA VAL A 6 0.46 18.50 -11.12
C VAL A 6 -0.61 17.49 -10.70
N PRO A 7 -1.90 17.87 -10.66
CA PRO A 7 -2.97 17.00 -10.18
C PRO A 7 -3.08 15.66 -10.91
N GLU A 8 -2.85 15.65 -12.22
CA GLU A 8 -2.87 14.45 -13.06
C GLU A 8 -1.74 13.50 -12.69
N GLY A 9 -0.58 14.04 -12.30
CA GLY A 9 0.55 13.26 -11.81
C GLY A 9 0.24 12.57 -10.48
N LEU A 10 -0.54 13.22 -9.60
CA LEU A 10 -0.99 12.61 -8.36
C LEU A 10 -2.03 11.50 -8.61
N ALA A 11 -2.97 11.72 -9.53
CA ALA A 11 -3.93 10.68 -9.94
C ALA A 11 -3.23 9.45 -10.53
N ALA A 12 -2.26 9.66 -11.43
CA ALA A 12 -1.45 8.58 -12.01
C ALA A 12 -0.64 7.85 -10.94
N ALA A 13 -0.02 8.57 -10.00
CA ALA A 13 0.73 7.97 -8.91
C ALA A 13 -0.16 7.11 -8.00
N SER A 14 -1.37 7.59 -7.69
CA SER A 14 -2.35 6.83 -6.90
C SER A 14 -2.71 5.50 -7.58
N ALA A 15 -3.04 5.53 -8.88
CA ALA A 15 -3.35 4.32 -9.64
C ALA A 15 -2.18 3.32 -9.68
N VAL A 16 -0.94 3.81 -9.75
CA VAL A 16 0.26 2.96 -9.66
C VAL A 16 0.38 2.33 -8.28
N VAL A 17 0.14 3.10 -7.21
CA VAL A 17 0.17 2.59 -5.84
C VAL A 17 -0.91 1.52 -5.63
N GLU A 18 -2.11 1.71 -6.14
CA GLU A 18 -3.19 0.72 -6.09
C GLU A 18 -2.77 -0.60 -6.78
N ALA A 19 -2.24 -0.51 -8.00
CA ALA A 19 -1.79 -1.67 -8.76
C ALA A 19 -0.63 -2.42 -8.06
N LEU A 20 0.33 -1.68 -7.49
CA LEU A 20 1.43 -2.26 -6.72
C LEU A 20 0.93 -2.90 -5.42
N THR A 21 -0.03 -2.28 -4.74
CA THR A 21 -0.65 -2.80 -3.51
C THR A 21 -1.35 -4.13 -3.78
N ALA A 22 -2.14 -4.19 -4.86
CA ALA A 22 -2.81 -5.42 -5.28
C ALA A 22 -1.82 -6.54 -5.63
N ARG A 23 -0.73 -6.20 -6.35
CA ARG A 23 0.33 -7.17 -6.68
C ARG A 23 1.05 -7.68 -5.42
N LEU A 24 1.33 -6.80 -4.46
CA LEU A 24 1.98 -7.16 -3.20
C LEU A 24 1.07 -8.07 -2.36
N ALA A 25 -0.22 -7.73 -2.27
CA ALA A 25 -1.21 -8.54 -1.56
C ALA A 25 -1.31 -9.96 -2.15
N ALA A 26 -1.37 -10.07 -3.49
CA ALA A 26 -1.40 -11.36 -4.17
C ALA A 26 -0.13 -12.18 -3.93
N ALA A 27 1.05 -11.55 -3.99
CA ALA A 27 2.32 -12.21 -3.73
C ALA A 27 2.40 -12.73 -2.28
N GLN A 28 1.97 -11.92 -1.30
CA GLN A 28 1.97 -12.31 0.11
C GLN A 28 0.98 -13.43 0.40
N ALA A 29 -0.23 -13.38 -0.20
CA ALA A 29 -1.21 -14.45 -0.08
C ALA A 29 -0.68 -15.78 -0.63
N GLY A 30 0.07 -15.74 -1.74
CA GLY A 30 0.73 -16.93 -2.30
C GLY A 30 1.86 -17.48 -1.42
N ALA A 31 2.59 -16.61 -0.71
CA ALA A 31 3.69 -17.01 0.16
C ALA A 31 3.24 -17.49 1.56
N ALA A 32 2.13 -16.97 2.08
CA ALA A 32 1.62 -17.25 3.42
C ALA A 32 1.59 -18.75 3.80
N PRO A 33 1.02 -19.67 3.00
CA PRO A 33 1.00 -21.09 3.36
C PRO A 33 2.39 -21.72 3.40
N LEU A 34 3.36 -21.20 2.62
CA LEU A 34 4.71 -21.76 2.55
C LEU A 34 5.54 -21.41 3.78
N ILE A 35 5.38 -20.19 4.29
CA ILE A 35 6.19 -19.70 5.42
C ILE A 35 5.57 -20.04 6.78
N ALA A 36 4.26 -20.27 6.82
CA ALA A 36 3.51 -20.31 8.07
C ALA A 36 3.00 -21.70 8.45
N ALA A 37 3.27 -22.71 7.61
CA ALA A 37 2.97 -24.13 7.84
C ALA A 37 4.19 -25.02 7.54
N VAL A 38 5.31 -24.73 8.20
CA VAL A 38 6.56 -25.48 8.00
C VAL A 38 6.45 -26.86 8.64
N VAL A 39 6.68 -27.90 7.84
CA VAL A 39 6.67 -29.29 8.32
C VAL A 39 8.06 -29.66 8.85
N PRO A 40 8.17 -30.26 10.06
CA PRO A 40 9.45 -30.68 10.60
C PRO A 40 10.07 -31.82 9.77
N PRO A 41 11.39 -31.78 9.50
CA PRO A 41 12.07 -32.80 8.69
C PRO A 41 12.23 -34.14 9.42
N ALA A 42 12.18 -34.14 10.76
CA ALA A 42 12.28 -35.32 11.62
C ALA A 42 11.50 -35.11 12.93
N ALA A 43 11.33 -36.19 13.70
CA ALA A 43 10.58 -36.18 14.97
C ALA A 43 11.42 -35.83 16.20
N ASP A 44 12.70 -35.48 16.04
CA ASP A 44 13.54 -35.06 17.16
C ASP A 44 13.13 -33.67 17.68
N PRO A 45 13.42 -33.35 18.95
CA PRO A 45 12.98 -32.09 19.55
C PRO A 45 13.46 -30.83 18.82
N VAL A 46 14.65 -30.86 18.21
CA VAL A 46 15.21 -29.69 17.49
C VAL A 46 14.42 -29.46 16.21
N SER A 47 14.17 -30.51 15.42
CA SER A 47 13.36 -30.43 14.20
C SER A 47 11.95 -29.90 14.47
N LEU A 48 11.29 -30.40 15.52
CA LEU A 48 9.96 -29.93 15.92
C LEU A 48 9.98 -28.47 16.35
N GLN A 49 10.93 -28.09 17.21
CA GLN A 49 11.03 -26.72 17.71
C GLN A 49 11.34 -25.73 16.59
N THR A 50 12.29 -26.05 15.71
CA THR A 50 12.65 -25.20 14.58
C THR A 50 11.48 -24.98 13.62
N ALA A 51 10.75 -26.05 13.26
CA ALA A 51 9.58 -25.93 12.38
C ALA A 51 8.46 -25.09 13.02
N SER A 52 8.22 -25.26 14.32
CA SER A 52 7.24 -24.45 15.07
C SER A 52 7.63 -22.96 15.12
N GLY A 53 8.92 -22.67 15.35
CA GLY A 53 9.44 -21.30 15.40
C GLY A 53 9.34 -20.60 14.06
N PHE A 54 9.73 -21.26 12.96
CA PHE A 54 9.56 -20.69 11.62
C PHE A 54 8.10 -20.47 11.26
N SER A 55 7.21 -21.41 11.60
CA SER A 55 5.78 -21.26 11.35
C SER A 55 5.21 -20.05 12.10
N ALA A 56 5.56 -19.88 13.38
CA ALA A 56 5.14 -18.72 14.18
C ALA A 56 5.63 -17.40 13.57
N GLN A 57 6.93 -17.32 13.22
CA GLN A 57 7.51 -16.16 12.54
C GLN A 57 6.81 -15.86 11.20
N GLY A 58 6.46 -16.91 10.45
CA GLY A 58 5.71 -16.80 9.20
C GLY A 58 4.31 -16.20 9.39
N GLN A 59 3.60 -16.61 10.46
CA GLN A 59 2.30 -16.03 10.82
C GLN A 59 2.43 -14.56 11.22
N GLU A 60 3.41 -14.21 12.05
CA GLU A 60 3.68 -12.82 12.43
C GLU A 60 3.99 -11.95 11.21
N HIS A 61 4.84 -12.44 10.30
CA HIS A 61 5.15 -11.75 9.04
C HIS A 61 3.90 -11.58 8.15
N ALA A 62 3.01 -12.58 8.09
CA ALA A 62 1.76 -12.48 7.34
C ALA A 62 0.86 -11.35 7.86
N VAL A 63 0.76 -11.19 9.19
CA VAL A 63 0.01 -10.10 9.83
C VAL A 63 0.60 -8.74 9.49
N VAL A 64 1.92 -8.57 9.66
CA VAL A 64 2.60 -7.29 9.38
C VAL A 64 2.48 -6.90 7.91
N ALA A 65 2.59 -7.86 6.99
CA ALA A 65 2.43 -7.57 5.57
C ALA A 65 0.99 -7.18 5.20
N ALA A 66 -0.02 -7.80 5.82
CA ALA A 66 -1.41 -7.39 5.64
C ALA A 66 -1.64 -5.94 6.12
N GLN A 67 -1.07 -5.56 7.27
CA GLN A 67 -1.10 -4.17 7.75
C GLN A 67 -0.42 -3.21 6.76
N GLY A 68 0.75 -3.59 6.23
CA GLY A 68 1.46 -2.80 5.24
C GLY A 68 0.67 -2.60 3.93
N VAL A 69 -0.06 -3.61 3.48
CA VAL A 69 -0.98 -3.52 2.32
C VAL A 69 -2.11 -2.53 2.60
N GLU A 70 -2.70 -2.57 3.80
CA GLU A 70 -3.75 -1.64 4.20
C GLU A 70 -3.25 -0.18 4.24
N ASP A 71 -2.09 0.04 4.87
CA ASP A 71 -1.49 1.36 4.99
C ASP A 71 -1.09 1.94 3.62
N LEU A 72 -0.56 1.12 2.72
CA LEU A 72 -0.23 1.54 1.36
C LEU A 72 -1.48 1.89 0.57
N GLY A 73 -2.56 1.11 0.69
CA GLY A 73 -3.86 1.43 0.10
C GLY A 73 -4.41 2.78 0.61
N ARG A 74 -4.34 3.01 1.93
CA ARG A 74 -4.76 4.29 2.53
C ARG A 74 -3.91 5.47 2.04
N SER A 75 -2.61 5.24 1.87
CA SER A 75 -1.69 6.24 1.30
C SER A 75 -2.04 6.58 -0.16
N GLY A 76 -2.31 5.59 -1.00
CA GLY A 76 -2.77 5.78 -2.38
C GLY A 76 -4.04 6.65 -2.45
N LEU A 77 -5.05 6.33 -1.64
CA LEU A 77 -6.27 7.14 -1.53
C LEU A 77 -5.99 8.58 -1.05
N GLY A 78 -5.01 8.76 -0.17
CA GLY A 78 -4.56 10.08 0.27
C GLY A 78 -3.95 10.89 -0.87
N VAL A 79 -3.14 10.26 -1.72
CA VAL A 79 -2.54 10.90 -2.91
C VAL A 79 -3.61 11.27 -3.93
N ASP A 80 -4.58 10.39 -4.19
CA ASP A 80 -5.71 10.69 -5.08
C ASP A 80 -6.52 11.89 -4.58
N ARG A 81 -6.88 11.89 -3.29
CA ARG A 81 -7.61 12.99 -2.65
C ARG A 81 -6.83 14.30 -2.73
N ALA A 82 -5.51 14.27 -2.54
CA ALA A 82 -4.67 15.44 -2.73
C ALA A 82 -4.72 15.93 -4.17
N GLY A 83 -4.63 15.03 -5.17
CA GLY A 83 -4.79 15.35 -6.58
C GLY A 83 -6.10 16.06 -6.88
N ALA A 84 -7.23 15.51 -6.44
CA ALA A 84 -8.55 16.12 -6.58
C ALA A 84 -8.63 17.50 -5.89
N GLY A 85 -8.02 17.64 -4.71
CA GLY A 85 -7.95 18.91 -3.98
C GLY A 85 -7.19 19.99 -4.73
N TYR A 86 -6.04 19.67 -5.32
CA TYR A 86 -5.29 20.61 -6.14
C TYR A 86 -6.02 20.97 -7.43
N ALA A 87 -6.60 19.99 -8.14
CA ALA A 87 -7.38 20.27 -9.36
C ALA A 87 -8.58 21.20 -9.11
N THR A 88 -9.34 20.93 -8.04
CA THR A 88 -10.49 21.78 -7.65
C THR A 88 -10.05 23.17 -7.19
N GLY A 89 -8.97 23.27 -6.43
CA GLY A 89 -8.39 24.55 -6.01
C GLY A 89 -7.91 25.39 -7.20
N ASP A 90 -7.22 24.78 -8.16
CA ASP A 90 -6.72 25.44 -9.36
C ASP A 90 -7.88 25.96 -10.24
N ALA A 91 -8.94 25.16 -10.42
CA ALA A 91 -10.13 25.58 -11.16
C ALA A 91 -10.87 26.75 -10.48
N ALA A 92 -10.97 26.74 -9.15
CA ALA A 92 -11.59 27.83 -8.38
C ALA A 92 -10.77 29.13 -8.49
N ALA A 93 -9.44 29.03 -8.42
CA ALA A 93 -8.54 30.17 -8.59
C ALA A 93 -8.61 30.74 -10.02
N ALA A 94 -8.62 29.89 -11.05
CA ALA A 94 -8.78 30.34 -12.43
C ALA A 94 -10.12 31.08 -12.65
N SER A 95 -11.20 30.56 -12.06
CA SER A 95 -12.54 31.17 -12.15
C SER A 95 -12.61 32.55 -11.49
N SER A 96 -11.93 32.75 -10.35
CA SER A 96 -11.93 34.05 -9.67
C SER A 96 -11.23 35.15 -10.47
N TYR A 97 -10.15 34.81 -11.20
CA TYR A 97 -9.50 35.74 -12.12
C TYR A 97 -10.38 36.10 -13.32
N LEU A 98 -11.18 35.16 -13.84
CA LEU A 98 -12.13 35.45 -14.92
C LEU A 98 -13.22 36.43 -14.46
N ILE A 99 -13.73 36.26 -13.24
CA ILE A 99 -14.76 37.14 -12.67
C ILE A 99 -14.19 38.54 -12.36
N SER A 100 -12.96 38.63 -11.86
CA SER A 100 -12.34 39.92 -11.51
C SER A 100 -11.80 40.70 -12.72
N GLY A 101 -11.62 40.06 -13.87
CA GLY A 101 -11.17 40.67 -15.13
C GLY A 101 -12.29 41.00 -16.11
N ALA A 102 -13.55 40.69 -15.77
CA ALA A 102 -14.77 41.03 -16.51
C ALA A 102 -15.44 42.27 -15.93
#